data_AF-A0A9P8JGC6-F1
#
_entry.id   AF-A0A9P8JGC6-F1
#
_cell.length_a   1.000
_cell.length_b   1.000
_cell.length_c   1.000
_cell.angle_alpha   90.00
_cell.angle_beta   90.00
_cell.angle_gamma   90.00
#
_symmetry.space_group_name_H-M   'P 1'
#
loop_
_entity.id
_entity.type
_entity.pdbx_description
1 polymer ?
#
loop_
_entity_poly.entity_id
_entity_poly.type
_entity_poly.pdbx_seq_one_letter_code
_entity_poly.pdbx_strand_id
1 'polypeptide(L)'
;GDRDKTNEFTKSGYPLGLMLNIRGQRFVDEGFDLRNYTYAKFGRAILEQPEALAFQVWDAEAVTWLREEEYRDDIVRKIRAESLEELAEKLAEEGLREPQQFVRTINNYNAAVRAHREEYPDAKLDPSIKDGLSTQSSRMALELPKS
;
A
#
# COMPACT_ATOMS: atom_id res chain seq x y z
N GLY A 1 25.50 20.67 7.39
CA GLY A 1 24.71 19.65 6.67
C GLY A 1 23.35 19.64 7.33
N ASP A 2 22.35 20.18 6.63
CA ASP A 2 21.01 20.39 7.19
C ASP A 2 20.35 19.06 7.53
N ARG A 3 20.12 18.82 8.82
CA ARG A 3 19.48 17.60 9.32
C ARG A 3 18.00 17.52 8.94
N ASP A 4 17.38 18.65 8.65
CA ASP A 4 15.94 18.74 8.36
C ASP A 4 15.56 18.19 6.98
N LYS A 5 16.50 18.15 6.01
CA LYS A 5 16.23 17.61 4.67
C LYS A 5 16.36 16.10 4.54
N THR A 6 16.90 15.42 5.55
CA THR A 6 17.12 13.96 5.47
C THR A 6 15.83 13.19 5.81
N ASN A 7 14.91 13.82 6.55
CA ASN A 7 13.66 13.23 7.00
C ASN A 7 12.50 13.37 5.99
N GLU A 8 12.64 14.21 4.97
CA GLU A 8 11.58 14.46 3.96
C GLU A 8 11.49 13.35 2.90
N PHE A 9 12.56 12.57 2.72
CA PHE A 9 12.64 11.49 1.72
C PHE A 9 12.29 10.11 2.27
N THR A 10 12.19 9.97 3.60
CA THR A 10 11.63 8.74 4.16
C THR A 10 10.12 8.75 3.91
N LYS A 11 9.60 7.67 3.36
CA LYS A 11 8.16 7.45 3.20
C LYS A 11 7.80 6.27 4.08
N SER A 12 7.75 6.50 5.39
CA SER A 12 7.60 5.46 6.40
C SER A 12 6.18 4.87 6.48
N GLY A 13 5.22 5.46 5.75
CA GLY A 13 3.81 5.07 5.73
C GLY A 13 3.45 3.94 4.76
N TYR A 14 4.42 3.39 4.01
CA TYR A 14 4.16 2.26 3.10
C TYR A 14 3.53 1.01 3.76
N PRO A 15 3.77 0.66 5.05
CA PRO A 15 3.16 -0.54 5.64
C PRO A 15 1.65 -0.39 5.81
N LEU A 16 1.17 0.86 5.92
CA LEU A 16 -0.22 1.19 6.15
C LEU A 16 -1.05 1.20 4.85
N GLY A 17 -0.40 1.11 3.69
CA GLY A 17 -1.04 1.18 2.39
C GLY A 17 -0.77 -0.04 1.51
N LEU A 18 -1.26 0.03 0.27
CA LEU A 18 -0.98 -0.93 -0.80
C LEU A 18 -0.18 -0.24 -1.90
N MET A 19 0.82 -0.94 -2.44
CA MET A 19 1.57 -0.51 -3.62
C MET A 19 1.11 -1.29 -4.84
N LEU A 20 0.57 -0.55 -5.82
CA LEU A 20 0.09 -1.09 -7.08
C LEU A 20 0.88 -0.50 -8.25
N ASN A 21 1.22 -1.32 -9.23
CA ASN A 21 1.85 -0.84 -10.46
C ASN A 21 0.81 -0.19 -11.41
N ILE A 22 1.27 0.28 -12.58
CA ILE A 22 0.39 0.89 -13.59
C ILE A 22 -0.67 -0.07 -14.16
N ARG A 23 -0.54 -1.38 -13.96
CA ARG A 23 -1.54 -2.38 -14.34
C ARG A 23 -2.53 -2.68 -13.21
N GLY A 24 -2.47 -1.95 -12.10
CA GLY A 24 -3.35 -2.17 -10.96
C GLY A 24 -3.07 -3.47 -10.21
N GLN A 25 -1.84 -4.00 -10.27
CA GLN A 25 -1.44 -5.22 -9.59
C GLN A 25 -0.48 -4.90 -8.44
N ARG A 26 -0.61 -5.62 -7.32
CA ARG A 26 0.41 -5.60 -6.26
C ARG A 26 1.68 -6.28 -6.76
N PHE A 27 2.84 -5.74 -6.39
CA PHE A 27 4.14 -6.25 -6.82
C PHE A 27 5.16 -6.41 -5.68
N VAL A 28 4.76 -6.05 -4.45
CA VAL A 28 5.57 -6.11 -3.24
C VAL A 28 4.70 -6.52 -2.06
N ASP A 29 5.33 -7.17 -1.08
CA ASP A 29 4.75 -7.39 0.25
C ASP A 29 5.10 -6.18 1.13
N GLU A 30 4.10 -5.34 1.40
CA GLU A 30 4.26 -4.10 2.16
C GLU A 30 4.45 -4.31 3.68
N GLY A 31 4.26 -5.54 4.18
CA GLY A 31 4.42 -5.91 5.60
C GLY A 31 5.86 -6.23 6.01
N PHE A 32 6.78 -6.41 5.05
CA PHE A 32 8.12 -6.92 5.33
C PHE A 32 9.00 -5.96 6.18
N ASP A 33 9.12 -6.31 7.47
CA ASP A 33 9.73 -5.51 8.54
C ASP A 33 11.28 -5.61 8.60
N LEU A 34 11.94 -4.94 7.65
CA LEU A 34 13.33 -4.52 7.75
C LEU A 34 13.45 -3.13 7.13
N ARG A 35 12.97 -2.07 7.81
CA ARG A 35 12.89 -0.69 7.27
C ARG A 35 14.08 -0.24 6.41
N ASN A 36 15.30 -0.57 6.82
CA ASN A 36 16.53 -0.21 6.07
C ASN A 36 16.78 -1.08 4.83
N TYR A 37 16.42 -2.37 4.87
CA TYR A 37 16.58 -3.31 3.75
C TYR A 37 15.43 -3.19 2.74
N THR A 38 14.23 -2.92 3.25
CA THR A 38 12.98 -2.85 2.49
C THR A 38 12.94 -1.60 1.59
N TYR A 39 13.52 -0.47 2.01
CA TYR A 39 13.56 0.75 1.19
C TYR A 39 14.33 0.55 -0.13
N ALA A 40 15.53 -0.03 -0.07
CA ALA A 40 16.32 -0.33 -1.26
C ALA A 40 15.63 -1.40 -2.15
N LYS A 41 14.97 -2.37 -1.53
CA LYS A 41 14.21 -3.41 -2.24
C LYS A 41 12.99 -2.84 -2.96
N PHE A 42 12.25 -1.92 -2.33
CA PHE A 42 11.10 -1.25 -2.94
C PHE A 42 11.51 -0.27 -4.03
N GLY A 43 12.56 0.52 -3.81
CA GLY A 43 13.11 1.37 -4.86
C GLY A 43 13.47 0.55 -6.10
N ARG A 44 14.15 -0.58 -5.91
CA ARG A 44 14.44 -1.52 -7.01
C ARG A 44 13.18 -2.13 -7.62
N ALA A 45 12.22 -2.57 -6.82
CA ALA A 45 10.99 -3.19 -7.31
C ALA A 45 10.12 -2.20 -8.12
N ILE A 46 10.11 -0.92 -7.73
CA ILE A 46 9.46 0.17 -8.48
C ILE A 46 10.18 0.39 -9.81
N LEU A 47 11.52 0.45 -9.80
CA LEU A 47 12.31 0.57 -11.05
C LEU A 47 12.11 -0.62 -12.00
N GLU A 48 11.80 -1.80 -11.47
CA GLU A 48 11.47 -3.00 -12.25
C GLU A 48 10.00 -3.02 -12.73
N GLN A 49 9.14 -2.10 -12.27
CA GLN A 49 7.79 -1.93 -12.80
C GLN A 49 7.79 -1.20 -14.14
N PRO A 50 6.76 -1.43 -14.99
CA PRO A 50 6.62 -0.67 -16.23
C PRO A 50 6.57 0.83 -15.95
N GLU A 51 7.31 1.59 -16.75
CA GLU A 51 7.43 3.06 -16.63
C GLU A 51 8.05 3.52 -15.30
N ALA A 52 8.63 2.60 -14.51
CA ALA A 52 9.15 2.84 -13.17
C ALA A 52 8.15 3.56 -12.24
N LEU A 53 6.85 3.30 -12.44
CA LEU A 53 5.76 3.99 -11.75
C LEU A 53 4.94 3.04 -10.88
N ALA A 54 4.62 3.51 -9.68
CA ALA A 54 3.77 2.82 -8.72
C ALA A 54 2.86 3.81 -8.00
N PHE A 55 1.65 3.35 -7.69
CA PHE A 55 0.66 4.06 -6.89
C PHE A 55 0.66 3.48 -5.47
N GLN A 56 0.74 4.36 -4.49
CA GLN A 56 0.48 4.01 -3.10
C GLN A 56 -0.94 4.41 -2.73
N VAL A 57 -1.71 3.47 -2.19
CA VAL A 57 -3.13 3.64 -1.88
C VAL A 57 -3.33 3.40 -0.38
N TRP A 58 -4.04 4.32 0.25
CA TRP A 58 -4.43 4.25 1.66
C TRP A 58 -5.93 4.50 1.79
N ASP A 59 -6.54 3.93 2.83
CA ASP A 59 -7.90 4.26 3.21
C ASP A 59 -7.95 5.55 4.08
N ALA A 60 -9.17 6.03 4.33
CA ALA A 60 -9.38 7.27 5.08
C ALA A 60 -8.86 7.20 6.53
N GLU A 61 -8.85 6.02 7.14
CA GLU A 61 -8.36 5.82 8.52
C GLU A 61 -6.83 5.81 8.53
N ALA A 62 -6.19 5.06 7.64
CA ALA A 62 -4.75 4.93 7.50
C ALA A 62 -4.06 6.26 7.17
N VAL A 63 -4.72 7.14 6.40
CA VAL A 63 -4.20 8.48 6.10
C VAL A 63 -3.97 9.30 7.38
N THR A 64 -4.76 9.10 8.44
CA THR A 64 -4.59 9.84 9.72
C THR A 64 -3.32 9.45 10.47
N TRP A 65 -2.75 8.29 10.17
CA TRP A 65 -1.50 7.80 10.75
C TRP A 65 -0.27 8.22 9.94
N LEU A 66 -0.46 8.80 8.75
CA LEU A 66 0.64 9.29 7.91
C LEU A 66 1.24 10.54 8.53
N ARG A 67 2.57 10.59 8.58
CA ARG A 67 3.28 11.77 9.08
C ARG A 67 3.15 12.91 8.09
N GLU A 68 2.66 14.05 8.55
CA GLU A 68 2.51 15.24 7.71
C GLU A 68 3.84 15.67 7.10
N GLU A 69 4.95 15.58 7.84
CA GLU A 69 6.30 15.91 7.35
C GLU A 69 6.70 15.13 6.07
N GLU A 70 6.21 13.91 5.89
CA GLU A 70 6.51 13.06 4.74
C GLU A 70 5.44 13.16 3.64
N TYR A 71 4.20 13.50 3.98
CA TYR A 71 3.05 13.42 3.06
C TYR A 71 2.27 14.73 2.92
N ARG A 72 2.82 15.90 3.25
CA ARG A 72 2.13 17.18 3.00
C ARG A 72 1.99 17.47 1.50
N ASP A 73 0.98 18.30 1.18
CA ASP A 73 0.52 18.55 -0.20
C ASP A 73 1.57 19.27 -1.06
N ASP A 74 2.56 19.90 -0.44
CA ASP A 74 3.74 20.51 -1.07
C ASP A 74 4.79 19.48 -1.53
N ILE A 75 4.74 18.24 -1.02
CA ILE A 75 5.71 17.17 -1.30
C ILE A 75 5.11 16.07 -2.18
N VAL A 76 3.81 15.79 -2.05
CA VAL A 76 3.15 14.70 -2.78
C VAL A 76 1.84 15.15 -3.41
N ARG A 77 1.58 14.68 -4.63
CA ARG A 77 0.26 14.81 -5.24
C ARG A 77 -0.67 13.77 -4.61
N LYS A 78 -1.76 14.24 -3.97
CA LYS A 78 -2.80 13.39 -3.42
C LYS A 78 -4.00 13.37 -4.34
N ILE A 79 -4.51 12.17 -4.59
CA ILE A 79 -5.75 11.95 -5.35
C ILE A 79 -6.71 11.29 -4.38
N ARG A 80 -7.91 11.88 -4.27
CA ARG A 80 -8.96 11.42 -3.37
C ARG A 80 -10.24 11.19 -4.17
N ALA A 81 -11.00 10.20 -3.76
CA ALA A 81 -12.27 9.81 -4.34
C ALA A 81 -13.15 9.18 -3.25
N GLU A 82 -14.46 9.17 -3.47
CA GLU A 82 -15.43 8.58 -2.54
C GLU A 82 -15.67 7.09 -2.80
N SER A 83 -15.21 6.57 -3.94
CA SER A 83 -15.27 5.15 -4.31
C SER A 83 -13.97 4.66 -4.93
N LEU A 84 -13.78 3.33 -4.97
CA LEU A 84 -12.62 2.71 -5.62
C LEU A 84 -12.67 2.88 -7.13
N GLU A 85 -13.86 2.86 -7.70
CA GLU A 85 -14.12 3.06 -9.13
C GLU A 85 -13.72 4.48 -9.55
N GLU A 86 -14.19 5.49 -8.82
CA GLU A 86 -13.83 6.89 -9.07
C GLU A 86 -12.33 7.12 -8.82
N LEU A 87 -11.74 6.47 -7.81
CA LEU A 87 -10.30 6.52 -7.59
C LEU A 87 -9.53 5.97 -8.79
N ALA A 88 -9.96 4.82 -9.32
CA ALA A 88 -9.32 4.17 -10.44
C ALA A 88 -9.41 5.01 -11.73
N GLU A 89 -10.53 5.68 -11.96
CA GLU A 89 -10.70 6.63 -13.07
C GLU A 89 -9.73 7.81 -12.95
N LYS A 90 -9.66 8.45 -11.76
CA LYS A 90 -8.71 9.55 -11.51
C LYS A 90 -7.25 9.10 -11.65
N LEU A 91 -6.91 7.89 -11.20
CA LEU A 91 -5.57 7.34 -11.39
C LEU A 91 -5.28 7.00 -12.85
N ALA A 92 -6.29 6.72 -13.68
CA ALA A 92 -6.11 6.50 -15.12
C ALA A 92 -5.58 7.75 -15.82
N GLU A 93 -6.04 8.93 -15.41
CA GLU A 93 -5.53 10.22 -15.88
C GLU A 93 -4.04 10.43 -15.52
N GLU A 94 -3.55 9.72 -14.50
CA GLU A 94 -2.16 9.77 -14.02
C GLU A 94 -1.27 8.64 -14.54
N GLY A 95 -1.80 7.79 -15.43
CA GLY A 95 -1.04 6.71 -16.05
C GLY A 95 -1.39 5.29 -15.58
N LEU A 96 -2.44 5.11 -14.76
CA LEU A 96 -3.00 3.78 -14.53
C LEU A 96 -3.60 3.25 -15.85
N ARG A 97 -3.09 2.12 -16.33
CA ARG A 97 -3.48 1.50 -17.61
C ARG A 97 -4.69 0.59 -17.48
N GLU A 98 -4.90 0.00 -16.30
CA GLU A 98 -5.95 -1.00 -16.06
C GLU A 98 -6.79 -0.67 -14.80
N PRO A 99 -7.73 0.29 -14.88
CA PRO A 99 -8.56 0.71 -13.74
C PRO A 99 -9.40 -0.43 -13.14
N GLN A 100 -9.93 -1.31 -13.99
CA GLN A 100 -10.75 -2.44 -13.55
C GLN A 100 -9.92 -3.47 -12.76
N GLN A 101 -8.68 -3.72 -13.19
CA GLN A 101 -7.76 -4.60 -12.49
C GLN A 101 -7.37 -4.00 -11.13
N PHE A 102 -7.15 -2.69 -11.05
CA PHE A 102 -6.90 -1.99 -9.79
C PHE A 102 -8.03 -2.19 -8.76
N VAL A 103 -9.28 -1.94 -9.17
CA VAL A 103 -10.46 -2.14 -8.30
C VAL A 103 -10.56 -3.60 -7.84
N ARG A 104 -10.36 -4.55 -8.76
CA ARG A 104 -10.38 -5.98 -8.44
C ARG A 104 -9.31 -6.36 -7.43
N THR A 105 -8.08 -5.85 -7.59
CA THR A 105 -6.97 -6.14 -6.66
C THR A 105 -7.30 -5.66 -5.25
N ILE A 106 -7.83 -4.45 -5.10
CA ILE A 106 -8.17 -3.90 -3.79
C ILE A 106 -9.34 -4.66 -3.16
N ASN A 107 -10.38 -4.97 -3.95
CA ASN A 107 -11.51 -5.77 -3.47
C ASN A 107 -11.08 -7.17 -3.00
N ASN A 108 -10.20 -7.83 -3.74
CA ASN A 108 -9.64 -9.12 -3.35
C ASN A 108 -8.83 -9.03 -2.05
N TYR A 109 -8.02 -7.96 -1.90
CA TYR A 109 -7.28 -7.71 -0.66
C TYR A 109 -8.22 -7.51 0.53
N ASN A 110 -9.25 -6.67 0.38
CA ASN A 110 -10.22 -6.41 1.44
C ASN A 110 -11.00 -7.69 1.82
N ALA A 111 -11.33 -8.53 0.84
CA ALA A 111 -11.96 -9.83 1.07
C ALA A 111 -11.04 -10.76 1.86
N ALA A 112 -9.75 -10.84 1.51
CA ALA A 112 -8.77 -11.65 2.24
C ALA A 112 -8.57 -11.17 3.69
N VAL A 113 -8.48 -9.86 3.90
CA VAL A 113 -8.40 -9.27 5.26
C VAL A 113 -9.65 -9.58 6.08
N ARG A 114 -10.85 -9.50 5.47
CA ARG A 114 -12.10 -9.84 6.14
C ARG A 114 -12.16 -11.32 6.52
N ALA A 115 -11.83 -12.21 5.58
CA ALA A 115 -11.78 -13.66 5.83
C ALA A 115 -10.80 -14.01 6.96
N HIS A 116 -9.64 -13.36 6.99
CA HIS A 116 -8.70 -13.53 8.11
C HIS A 116 -9.29 -13.04 9.44
N ARG A 117 -9.95 -11.87 9.48
CA ARG A 117 -10.60 -11.37 10.70
C ARG A 117 -11.74 -12.28 11.18
N GLU A 118 -12.48 -12.90 10.27
CA GLU A 118 -13.52 -13.87 10.60
C GLU A 118 -12.93 -15.17 11.17
N GLU A 119 -11.79 -15.63 10.63
CA GLU A 119 -11.07 -16.81 11.14
C GLU A 119 -10.36 -16.54 12.48
N TYR A 120 -9.95 -15.30 12.75
CA TYR A 120 -9.23 -14.88 13.95
C TYR A 120 -9.88 -13.65 14.61
N PRO A 121 -11.07 -13.78 15.23
CA PRO A 121 -11.84 -12.65 15.78
C PRO A 121 -11.16 -11.96 16.98
N ASP A 122 -10.27 -12.66 17.67
CA ASP A 122 -9.52 -12.13 18.81
C ASP A 122 -8.19 -11.45 18.41
N ALA A 123 -7.80 -11.52 17.13
CA ALA A 123 -6.59 -10.86 16.63
C ALA A 123 -6.82 -9.35 16.57
N LYS A 124 -6.25 -8.63 17.54
CA LYS A 124 -6.19 -7.17 17.49
C LYS A 124 -5.10 -6.76 16.51
N LEU A 125 -5.42 -5.80 15.65
CA LEU A 125 -4.44 -5.22 14.73
C LEU A 125 -3.47 -4.36 15.55
N ASP A 126 -2.42 -4.99 16.05
CA ASP A 126 -1.33 -4.32 16.75
C ASP A 126 -0.23 -4.01 15.73
N PRO A 127 -0.09 -2.77 15.25
CA PRO A 127 0.98 -2.40 14.31
C PRO A 127 2.39 -2.53 14.90
N SER A 128 2.49 -2.86 16.20
CA SER A 128 3.72 -3.04 16.98
C SER A 128 4.05 -4.50 17.28
N ILE A 129 3.11 -5.44 17.06
CA ILE A 129 3.29 -6.87 17.33
C ILE A 129 2.97 -7.65 16.05
N LYS A 130 3.92 -8.50 15.64
CA LYS A 130 3.76 -9.48 14.56
C LYS A 130 2.76 -10.56 14.98
N ASP A 131 1.50 -10.21 15.09
CA ASP A 131 0.46 -11.21 14.97
C ASP A 131 0.41 -11.52 13.49
N GLY A 132 0.71 -12.77 13.12
CA GLY A 132 0.87 -13.27 11.75
C GLY A 132 -0.38 -13.14 10.88
N LEU A 133 -0.84 -11.90 10.72
CA LEU A 133 -1.93 -11.37 9.92
C LEU A 133 -1.50 -11.38 8.46
N SER A 134 -1.14 -12.58 8.01
CA SER A 134 -0.95 -12.83 6.61
C SER A 134 -2.32 -12.68 5.94
N THR A 135 -2.40 -12.06 4.77
CA THR A 135 -3.56 -12.21 3.87
C THR A 135 -3.67 -13.65 3.30
N GLN A 136 -3.29 -14.65 4.10
CA GLN A 136 -3.43 -16.08 3.89
C GLN A 136 -4.42 -16.58 4.93
N SER A 137 -5.63 -16.86 4.48
CA SER A 137 -6.63 -17.61 5.25
C SER A 137 -6.67 -19.04 4.72
N SER A 138 -7.24 -19.96 5.50
CA SER A 138 -7.48 -21.33 5.04
C SER A 138 -8.35 -21.43 3.77
N ARG A 139 -9.01 -20.34 3.36
CA ARG A 139 -9.95 -20.26 2.21
C ARG A 139 -9.48 -19.41 1.04
N MET A 140 -8.54 -18.48 1.24
CA MET A 140 -7.99 -17.65 0.15
C MET A 140 -6.52 -17.34 0.42
N ALA A 141 -5.69 -17.57 -0.60
CA ALA A 141 -4.31 -17.10 -0.65
C ALA A 141 -4.21 -16.05 -1.75
N LEU A 142 -3.74 -14.84 -1.41
CA LEU A 142 -3.25 -13.91 -2.42
C LEU A 142 -1.89 -14.39 -2.94
N GLU A 143 -1.61 -14.23 -4.24
CA GLU A 143 -0.30 -14.57 -4.83
C GLU A 143 0.85 -13.82 -4.14
N LEU A 144 0.57 -12.64 -3.58
CA LEU A 144 1.48 -11.89 -2.72
C LEU A 144 0.84 -11.71 -1.34
N PRO A 145 1.32 -12.41 -0.30
CA PRO A 145 0.88 -12.15 1.05
C PRO A 145 1.25 -10.71 1.46
N LYS A 146 0.53 -10.18 2.45
CA LYS A 146 1.00 -9.08 3.27
C LYS A 146 1.22 -9.65 4.68
N SER A 147 2.46 -9.72 5.15
CA SER A 147 2.84 -10.37 6.42
C SER A 147 3.87 -9.56 7.22
#